data_AF-A0A930Y6L1-F1
#
_entry.id   AF-A0A930Y6L1-F1
#
_cell.length_a   1.000
_cell.length_b   1.000
_cell.length_c   1.000
_cell.angle_alpha   90.00
_cell.angle_beta   90.00
_cell.angle_gamma   90.00
#
_symmetry.space_group_name_H-M   'P 1'
#
loop_
_entity.id
_entity.type
_entity.pdbx_description
1 polymer ?
#
loop_
_entity_poly.entity_id
_entity_poly.type
_entity_poly.pdbx_seq_one_letter_code
_entity_poly.pdbx_strand_id
1 'polypeptide(L)'
;MANATERGVALSMLLESSDNHGGGVSVDGIAHMREALPFAKVYFWKDKGEEFAGGKVHAKVAVCDEHLCFISSANLTGHAMEKNMEAGTYRVTRDHQNRADLSGYDGQKPMMVYHVAIF
;
A
#
# COMPACT_ATOMS: atom_id res chain seq x y z
N MET A 1 -9.31 1.56 -5.03
CA MET A 1 -8.82 2.94 -4.88
C MET A 1 -9.92 3.95 -5.23
N ALA A 2 -10.45 3.99 -6.47
CA ALA A 2 -11.48 4.95 -6.89
C ALA A 2 -12.70 5.05 -5.94
N ASN A 3 -13.31 3.91 -5.59
CA ASN A 3 -14.44 3.88 -4.67
C ASN A 3 -14.08 4.26 -3.22
N ALA A 4 -12.79 4.17 -2.84
CA ALA A 4 -12.33 4.68 -1.55
C ALA A 4 -12.25 6.22 -1.59
N THR A 5 -11.68 6.78 -2.66
CA THR A 5 -11.60 8.24 -2.86
C THR A 5 -12.98 8.90 -2.83
N GLU A 6 -13.99 8.29 -3.48
CA GLU A 6 -15.38 8.78 -3.47
C GLU A 6 -15.97 8.90 -2.05
N ARG A 7 -15.50 8.07 -1.12
CA ARG A 7 -15.95 8.07 0.28
C ARG A 7 -15.15 8.99 1.20
N GLY A 8 -14.19 9.75 0.67
CA GLY A 8 -13.34 10.60 1.49
C GLY A 8 -12.34 9.83 2.36
N VAL A 9 -12.03 8.59 1.98
CA VAL A 9 -10.94 7.78 2.56
C VAL A 9 -9.63 8.53 2.40
N ALA A 10 -8.91 8.77 3.50
CA ALA A 10 -7.57 9.33 3.36
C ALA A 10 -6.58 8.21 3.01
N LEU A 11 -5.81 8.46 1.95
CA LEU A 11 -4.90 7.50 1.34
C LEU A 11 -3.46 7.94 1.58
N SER A 12 -2.61 7.00 1.99
CA SER A 12 -1.18 7.23 2.16
C SER A 12 -0.38 6.05 1.62
N MET A 13 0.65 6.34 0.82
CA MET A 13 1.46 5.33 0.14
C MET A 13 2.94 5.67 0.18
N LEU A 14 3.77 4.67 0.40
CA LEU A 14 5.23 4.74 0.30
C LEU A 14 5.66 3.91 -0.91
N LEU A 15 6.28 4.56 -1.89
CA LEU A 15 6.68 3.93 -3.14
C LEU A 15 8.20 3.96 -3.30
N GLU A 16 8.75 2.96 -3.98
CA GLU A 16 10.14 2.99 -4.42
C GLU A 16 10.29 4.03 -5.54
N SER A 17 11.39 4.79 -5.49
CA SER A 17 11.72 5.75 -6.55
C SER A 17 12.15 5.02 -7.82
N SER A 18 11.91 5.63 -8.99
CA SER A 18 12.44 5.08 -10.24
C SER A 18 13.97 5.14 -10.29
N ASP A 19 14.58 4.39 -11.20
CA ASP A 19 16.00 4.46 -11.54
C ASP A 19 16.45 5.89 -11.88
N ASN A 20 15.64 6.64 -12.63
CA ASN A 20 15.82 8.06 -12.94
C ASN A 20 15.84 8.97 -11.70
N HIS A 21 15.36 8.49 -10.56
CA HIS A 21 15.30 9.18 -9.28
C HIS A 21 16.11 8.47 -8.18
N GLY A 22 17.06 7.61 -8.56
CA GLY A 22 17.99 6.96 -7.63
C GLY A 22 17.42 5.75 -6.88
N GLY A 23 16.25 5.25 -7.29
CA GLY A 23 15.67 4.02 -6.77
C GLY A 23 15.89 2.81 -7.68
N GLY A 24 15.10 1.76 -7.49
CA GLY A 24 15.37 0.43 -8.08
C GLY A 24 14.49 0.00 -9.24
N VAL A 25 13.57 0.85 -9.67
CA VAL A 25 12.42 0.41 -10.47
C VAL A 25 12.36 1.20 -11.77
N SER A 26 12.03 0.54 -12.88
CA SER A 26 12.04 1.18 -14.19
C SER A 26 10.80 2.05 -14.45
N VAL A 27 9.75 1.88 -13.65
CA VAL A 27 8.49 2.61 -13.76
C VAL A 27 8.44 3.70 -12.70
N ASP A 28 8.09 4.92 -13.09
CA ASP A 28 7.83 6.00 -12.15
C ASP A 28 6.43 5.86 -11.53
N GLY A 29 6.34 4.96 -10.55
CA GLY A 29 5.11 4.75 -9.78
C GLY A 29 4.68 5.99 -9.00
N ILE A 30 5.62 6.85 -8.58
CA ILE A 30 5.31 8.06 -7.81
C ILE A 30 4.56 9.06 -8.69
N ALA A 31 5.08 9.36 -9.88
CA ALA A 31 4.43 10.26 -10.82
C ALA A 31 3.05 9.73 -11.22
N HIS A 32 2.97 8.43 -11.56
CA HIS A 32 1.71 7.81 -11.95
C HIS A 32 0.64 7.88 -10.84
N MET A 33 1.03 7.58 -9.60
CA MET A 33 0.09 7.60 -8.47
C MET A 33 -0.34 9.01 -8.10
N ARG A 34 0.52 10.03 -8.26
CA ARG A 34 0.14 11.44 -8.08
C ARG A 34 -0.89 11.90 -9.12
N GLU A 35 -0.76 11.44 -10.36
CA GLU A 35 -1.74 11.72 -11.42
C GLU A 35 -3.06 10.99 -11.16
N ALA A 36 -3.01 9.70 -10.85
CA ALA A 36 -4.20 8.88 -10.66
C ALA A 36 -4.97 9.19 -9.36
N LEU A 37 -4.25 9.57 -8.29
CA LEU A 37 -4.80 9.82 -6.96
C LEU A 37 -4.25 11.13 -6.37
N PRO A 38 -4.66 12.30 -6.89
CA PRO A 38 -4.09 13.60 -6.51
C PRO A 38 -4.30 13.96 -5.03
N PHE A 39 -5.27 13.33 -4.36
CA PHE A 39 -5.56 13.55 -2.94
C PHE A 39 -4.80 12.60 -2.01
N ALA A 40 -4.12 11.58 -2.54
CA ALA A 40 -3.35 10.65 -1.74
C ALA A 40 -2.01 11.28 -1.32
N LYS A 41 -1.58 11.00 -0.10
CA LYS A 41 -0.23 11.36 0.36
C LYS A 41 0.77 10.35 -0.18
N VAL A 42 1.64 10.78 -1.08
CA VAL A 42 2.67 9.93 -1.68
C VAL A 42 4.04 10.24 -1.05
N TYR A 43 4.61 9.22 -0.42
CA TYR A 43 5.91 9.23 0.23
C TYR A 43 6.92 8.37 -0.55
N PHE A 44 8.20 8.65 -0.35
CA PHE A 44 9.31 7.87 -0.87
C PHE A 44 10.49 7.92 0.11
N TRP A 45 11.34 6.90 0.10
CA TRP A 45 12.51 6.85 0.98
C TRP A 45 13.66 7.69 0.40
N LYS A 46 13.68 8.97 0.78
CA LYS A 46 14.70 9.95 0.39
C LYS A 46 15.95 9.84 1.28
N ASP A 47 17.10 10.30 0.76
CA ASP A 47 18.34 10.54 1.50
C ASP A 47 18.82 9.30 2.31
N LYS A 48 18.93 8.16 1.65
CA LYS A 48 19.50 6.93 2.22
C LYS A 48 20.96 7.19 2.59
N GLY A 49 21.30 7.15 3.89
CA GLY A 49 22.69 7.22 4.34
C GLY A 49 23.53 6.07 3.78
N GLU A 50 24.86 6.16 3.85
CA GLU A 50 25.76 5.17 3.23
C GLU A 50 25.50 3.72 3.67
N GLU A 51 25.09 3.52 4.93
CA GLU A 51 24.74 2.20 5.48
C GLU A 51 23.53 1.55 4.76
N PHE A 52 22.69 2.34 4.11
CA PHE A 52 21.52 1.90 3.35
C PHE A 52 21.71 2.02 1.84
N ALA A 53 22.96 2.17 1.37
CA ALA A 53 23.27 2.17 -0.05
C ALA A 53 22.72 0.90 -0.73
N GLY A 54 21.95 1.08 -1.80
CA GLY A 54 21.27 -0.02 -2.51
C GLY A 54 19.99 -0.54 -1.86
N GLY A 55 19.63 -0.08 -0.64
CA GLY A 55 18.37 -0.43 0.03
C GLY A 55 17.14 -0.01 -0.77
N LYS A 56 16.02 -0.73 -0.61
CA LYS A 56 14.78 -0.58 -1.40
C LYS A 56 13.55 -0.64 -0.50
N VAL A 57 12.46 0.00 -0.92
CA VAL A 57 11.13 -0.17 -0.33
C VAL A 57 10.52 -1.49 -0.85
N HIS A 58 10.92 -2.63 -0.26
CA HIS A 58 10.60 -3.94 -0.82
C HIS A 58 9.38 -4.66 -0.17
N ALA A 59 8.83 -4.11 0.91
CA ALA A 59 7.77 -4.76 1.69
C ALA A 59 6.37 -4.49 1.13
N LYS A 60 5.63 -5.52 0.74
CA LYS A 60 4.27 -5.37 0.19
C LYS A 60 3.25 -5.55 1.28
N VAL A 61 2.83 -4.42 1.83
CA VAL A 61 1.93 -4.32 2.96
C VAL A 61 0.78 -3.40 2.58
N ALA A 62 -0.42 -3.73 3.04
CA ALA A 62 -1.57 -2.83 3.04
C ALA A 62 -2.29 -2.92 4.39
N VAL A 63 -2.46 -1.80 5.07
CA VAL A 63 -3.10 -1.67 6.37
C VAL A 63 -4.35 -0.82 6.19
N CYS A 64 -5.42 -1.13 6.91
CA CYS A 64 -6.64 -0.34 6.89
C CYS A 64 -7.20 -0.14 8.29
N ASP A 65 -7.52 1.12 8.63
CA ASP A 65 -8.22 1.52 9.87
C ASP A 65 -7.60 0.95 11.15
N GLU A 66 -6.28 0.69 11.14
CA GLU A 66 -5.57 0.04 12.25
C GLU A 66 -6.04 -1.39 12.59
N HIS A 67 -7.05 -1.90 11.86
CA HIS A 67 -7.70 -3.17 12.14
C HIS A 67 -7.41 -4.27 11.15
N LEU A 68 -7.09 -3.91 9.90
CA LEU A 68 -6.77 -4.86 8.85
C LEU A 68 -5.32 -4.65 8.42
N CYS A 69 -4.57 -5.72 8.27
CA CYS A 69 -3.23 -5.69 7.71
C CYS A 69 -3.05 -6.88 6.80
N PHE A 70 -2.70 -6.64 5.54
CA PHE A 70 -2.32 -7.62 4.55
C PHE A 70 -0.82 -7.49 4.28
N ILE A 71 -0.12 -8.61 4.29
CA ILE A 71 1.31 -8.71 3.98
C ILE A 71 1.46 -9.80 2.93
N SER A 72 2.23 -9.51 1.87
CA SER A 72 2.42 -10.44 0.76
C SER A 72 3.88 -10.48 0.28
N SER A 73 4.29 -11.60 -0.30
CA SER A 73 5.50 -11.68 -1.12
C SER A 73 5.33 -11.00 -2.47
N ALA A 74 4.10 -10.95 -2.98
CA ALA A 74 3.77 -10.48 -4.32
C ALA A 74 4.01 -8.97 -4.47
N ASN A 75 4.73 -8.60 -5.54
CA ASN A 75 4.58 -7.26 -6.11
C ASN A 75 3.12 -7.03 -6.52
N LEU A 76 2.58 -5.82 -6.39
CA LEU A 76 1.22 -5.51 -6.83
C LEU A 76 1.18 -5.22 -8.35
N THR A 77 1.59 -6.21 -9.13
CA THR A 77 1.62 -6.16 -10.60
C THR A 77 0.81 -7.31 -11.19
N GLY A 78 0.27 -7.14 -12.40
CA GLY A 78 -0.45 -8.21 -13.09
C GLY A 78 0.39 -9.48 -13.24
N HIS A 79 1.69 -9.34 -13.52
CA HIS A 79 2.59 -10.48 -13.65
C HIS A 79 2.67 -11.32 -12.35
N ALA A 80 2.87 -10.68 -11.20
CA ALA A 80 2.93 -11.40 -9.93
C ALA A 80 1.59 -12.10 -9.61
N MET A 81 0.46 -11.47 -9.95
CA MET A 81 -0.88 -12.03 -9.69
C MET A 81 -1.25 -13.19 -10.62
N GLU A 82 -0.67 -13.25 -11.82
CA GLU A 82 -1.08 -14.21 -12.85
C GLU A 82 -0.05 -15.32 -13.12
N LYS A 83 1.23 -15.06 -12.85
CA LYS A 83 2.34 -15.91 -13.31
C LYS A 83 3.23 -16.43 -12.19
N ASN A 84 3.21 -15.80 -11.02
CA ASN A 84 4.05 -16.21 -9.91
C ASN A 84 3.28 -17.05 -8.90
N MET A 85 4.02 -17.91 -8.19
CA MET A 85 3.56 -18.46 -6.93
C MET A 85 3.93 -17.48 -5.82
N GLU A 86 2.92 -16.99 -5.10
CA GLU A 86 3.06 -15.97 -4.07
C GLU A 86 2.34 -16.41 -2.80
N ALA A 87 2.80 -15.91 -1.66
CA ALA A 87 2.19 -16.15 -0.36
C ALA A 87 1.86 -14.83 0.32
N GLY A 88 0.73 -14.81 1.01
CA GLY A 88 0.33 -13.67 1.82
C GLY A 88 -0.48 -14.08 3.03
N THR A 89 -0.48 -13.22 4.03
CA THR A 89 -1.32 -13.35 5.22
C THR A 89 -2.08 -12.06 5.42
N TYR A 90 -3.29 -12.16 5.95
CA TYR A 90 -4.01 -11.00 6.45
C TYR A 90 -4.37 -11.20 7.91
N ARG A 91 -4.26 -10.13 8.69
CA ARG A 91 -4.68 -10.07 10.08
C ARG A 91 -5.84 -9.11 10.20
N VAL A 92 -6.86 -9.55 10.93
CA VAL A 92 -7.94 -8.69 11.43
C VAL A 92 -7.78 -8.59 12.95
N THR A 93 -7.50 -7.41 13.49
CA THR A 93 -7.57 -7.22 14.93
C THR A 93 -9.03 -7.13 15.32
N ARG A 94 -9.49 -8.09 16.13
CA ARG A 94 -10.80 -7.97 16.78
C ARG A 94 -10.62 -7.05 17.97
N ASP A 95 -11.39 -5.98 18.02
CA ASP A 95 -11.60 -5.29 19.28
C ASP A 95 -12.29 -6.28 20.24
N HIS A 96 -11.81 -6.42 21.48
CA HIS A 96 -12.23 -7.51 22.37
C HIS A 96 -13.68 -7.34 22.88
N GLN A 97 -14.44 -6.38 22.37
CA GLN A 97 -15.78 -6.00 22.81
C GLN A 97 -16.80 -5.88 21.66
N ASN A 98 -16.87 -6.81 20.72
CA ASN A 98 -18.16 -7.20 20.14
C ASN A 98 -18.02 -8.38 19.17
N ARG A 99 -18.70 -9.47 19.50
CA ARG A 99 -18.92 -10.59 18.58
C ARG A 99 -20.11 -10.31 17.64
N ALA A 100 -20.28 -9.04 17.27
CA ALA A 100 -21.31 -8.59 16.36
C ALA A 100 -20.65 -8.09 15.08
N ASP A 101 -20.80 -8.90 14.05
CA ASP A 101 -21.24 -8.38 12.77
C ASP A 101 -20.20 -7.67 11.87
N LEU A 102 -19.42 -8.44 11.12
CA LEU A 102 -18.78 -7.95 9.89
C LEU A 102 -19.80 -7.67 8.76
N SER A 103 -21.09 -8.01 8.91
CA SER A 103 -22.19 -7.50 8.05
C SER A 103 -22.63 -6.07 8.41
N GLY A 104 -22.09 -5.48 9.48
CA GLY A 104 -22.32 -4.07 9.86
C GLY A 104 -21.32 -3.08 9.27
N TYR A 105 -20.32 -3.54 8.49
CA TYR A 105 -19.45 -2.64 7.74
C TYR A 105 -20.21 -2.13 6.51
N ASP A 106 -20.97 -1.05 6.66
CA ASP A 106 -21.83 -0.46 5.61
C ASP A 106 -21.05 0.21 4.46
N GLY A 107 -19.72 0.21 4.54
CA GLY A 107 -18.85 0.85 3.55
C GLY A 107 -18.99 2.37 3.49
N GLN A 108 -19.56 3.05 4.49
CA GLN A 108 -19.69 4.51 4.55
C GLN A 108 -18.65 5.20 5.44
N LYS A 109 -17.95 4.48 6.32
CA LYS A 109 -16.87 5.07 7.12
C LYS A 109 -15.61 5.28 6.26
N PRO A 110 -14.90 6.43 6.40
CA PRO A 110 -13.66 6.66 5.69
C PRO A 110 -12.60 5.68 6.19
N MET A 111 -12.40 4.63 5.41
CA MET A 111 -11.23 3.76 5.49
C MET A 111 -9.95 4.59 5.41
N MET A 112 -8.89 4.23 6.12
CA MET A 112 -7.55 4.79 6.02
C MET A 112 -6.65 3.67 5.52
N VAL A 113 -6.41 3.60 4.20
CA VAL A 113 -5.51 2.60 3.64
C VAL A 113 -4.09 3.13 3.69
N TYR A 114 -3.28 2.54 4.56
CA TYR A 114 -1.84 2.74 4.61
C TYR A 114 -1.15 1.63 3.85
N HIS A 115 -0.20 2.04 3.02
CA HIS A 115 0.79 1.20 2.38
C HIS A 115 0.34 0.32 1.23
N VAL A 116 1.25 0.37 0.27
CA VAL A 116 1.48 -0.50 -0.86
C VAL A 116 2.91 -0.11 -1.22
N ALA A 117 3.93 -0.93 -0.93
CA ALA A 117 5.17 -0.81 -1.68
C ALA A 117 4.96 -1.50 -3.00
N ILE A 118 5.02 -0.75 -4.09
CA ILE A 118 5.10 -1.34 -5.43
C ILE A 118 6.51 -1.12 -5.92
N PHE A 119 7.05 -2.25 -6.39
CA PHE A 119 8.28 -2.47 -7.13
C PHE A 119 9.54 -2.64 -6.26
#